data_AF-A0A7J7Z721-F1
#
_entry.id   AF-A0A7J7Z721-F1
#
_cell.length_a   1.000
_cell.length_b   1.000
_cell.length_c   1.000
_cell.angle_alpha   90.00
_cell.angle_beta   90.00
_cell.angle_gamma   90.00
#
_symmetry.space_group_name_H-M   'P 1'
#
loop_
_entity.id
_entity.type
_entity.pdbx_description
1 polymer ?
#
loop_
_entity_poly.entity_id
_entity_poly.type
_entity_poly.pdbx_seq_one_letter_code
_entity_poly.pdbx_strand_id
1 'polypeptide(L)'
;MLEKAAELLMSCFRVCASDTRAGIEDSKKWGMLFLVNQLFKIYFKINKLHLCKPLIRAIDSSNLKEDYSTAQRVTYRYYVGRKAMFDSDFKQAEEYLSFAFEHCHRLSQKNKRMILIYLLPVKMLLGHMPTIELLKKYHLMQFAEVTRAVSEGNLLLLNEALAKHETFFIRCGIFLILEKLKIITYRNLFKKVYLLLKTHQLSLDAFLVALKFMQVEDVDIDEVQCILANLIYMGHIKGYISHQHQKLVVSKQNPFPPLSTVC
;
A
#
# COMPACT_ATOMS: atom_id res chain seq x y z
N MET A 1 -19.55 -20.48 -13.31
CA MET A 1 -19.35 -21.45 -12.20
C MET A 1 -19.04 -20.77 -10.87
N LEU A 2 -17.99 -19.92 -10.78
CA LEU A 2 -17.63 -19.24 -9.52
C LEU A 2 -18.70 -18.28 -9.00
N GLU A 3 -19.39 -17.55 -9.88
CA GLU A 3 -20.46 -16.63 -9.48
C GLU A 3 -21.65 -17.36 -8.84
N LYS A 4 -22.11 -18.46 -9.46
CA LYS A 4 -23.14 -19.33 -8.88
C LYS A 4 -22.74 -19.90 -7.51
N ALA A 5 -21.46 -20.24 -7.32
CA ALA A 5 -20.96 -20.66 -6.01
C ALA A 5 -21.01 -19.52 -4.98
N ALA A 6 -20.65 -18.29 -5.39
CA ALA A 6 -20.76 -17.13 -4.52
C ALA A 6 -22.22 -16.83 -4.14
N GLU A 7 -23.18 -16.98 -5.04
CA GLU A 7 -24.62 -16.81 -4.75
C GLU A 7 -25.11 -17.81 -3.69
N LEU A 8 -24.71 -19.08 -3.79
CA LEU A 8 -25.04 -20.10 -2.79
C LEU A 8 -24.40 -19.78 -1.43
N LEU A 9 -23.12 -19.42 -1.40
CA LEU A 9 -22.42 -19.02 -0.18
C LEU A 9 -23.04 -17.75 0.46
N MET A 10 -23.45 -16.78 -0.36
CA MET A 10 -24.16 -15.59 0.09
C MET A 10 -25.51 -15.94 0.73
N SER A 11 -26.21 -16.95 0.20
CA SER A 11 -27.48 -17.43 0.77
C SER A 11 -27.25 -18.04 2.14
N CYS A 12 -26.23 -18.90 2.30
CA CYS A 12 -25.82 -19.43 3.62
C CYS A 12 -25.42 -18.30 4.58
N PHE A 13 -24.67 -17.32 4.10
CA PHE A 13 -24.24 -16.18 4.92
C PHE A 13 -25.44 -15.39 5.45
N ARG A 14 -26.46 -15.15 4.62
CA ARG A 14 -27.69 -14.47 5.04
C ARG A 14 -28.42 -15.24 6.15
N VAL A 15 -28.51 -16.56 6.04
CA VAL A 15 -29.11 -17.42 7.07
C VAL A 15 -28.35 -17.29 8.40
N CYS A 16 -27.02 -17.34 8.37
CA CYS A 16 -26.19 -17.14 9.57
C CYS A 16 -26.36 -15.73 10.16
N ALA A 17 -26.35 -14.70 9.31
CA ALA A 17 -26.45 -13.31 9.75
C ALA A 17 -27.81 -12.97 10.39
N SER A 18 -28.89 -13.61 9.92
CA SER A 18 -30.25 -13.45 10.47
C SER A 18 -30.49 -14.20 11.78
N ASP A 19 -29.52 -14.95 12.29
CA ASP A 19 -29.69 -15.74 13.51
C ASP A 19 -29.62 -14.86 14.76
N THR A 20 -30.79 -14.38 15.20
CA THR A 20 -30.94 -13.49 16.36
C THR A 20 -31.52 -14.17 17.59
N ARG A 21 -32.04 -15.40 17.45
CA ARG A 21 -32.79 -16.10 18.52
C ARG A 21 -31.97 -17.14 19.25
N ALA A 22 -30.93 -17.71 18.63
CA ALA A 22 -30.07 -18.69 19.28
C ALA A 22 -29.18 -18.03 20.35
N GLY A 23 -28.88 -18.77 21.42
CA GLY A 23 -27.79 -18.42 22.34
C GLY A 23 -26.45 -18.38 21.61
N ILE A 24 -25.47 -17.65 22.16
CA ILE A 24 -24.17 -17.45 21.51
C ILE A 24 -23.48 -18.78 21.20
N GLU A 25 -23.55 -19.76 22.09
CA GLU A 25 -22.89 -21.07 21.93
C GLU A 25 -23.43 -21.85 20.72
N ASP A 26 -24.74 -21.83 20.49
CA ASP A 26 -25.40 -22.56 19.40
C ASP A 26 -25.65 -21.69 18.15
N SER A 27 -25.18 -20.45 18.14
CA SER A 27 -25.52 -19.52 17.07
C SER A 27 -24.84 -19.86 15.75
N LYS A 28 -25.61 -19.83 14.67
CA LYS A 28 -25.11 -19.95 13.29
C LYS A 28 -24.14 -18.83 12.92
N LYS A 29 -24.08 -17.75 13.70
CA LYS A 29 -23.15 -16.63 13.50
C LYS A 29 -21.69 -17.08 13.52
N TRP A 30 -21.34 -18.16 14.23
CA TRP A 30 -20.00 -18.77 14.18
C TRP A 30 -19.55 -19.15 12.75
N GLY A 31 -20.49 -19.46 11.87
CA GLY A 31 -20.22 -19.78 10.47
C GLY A 31 -19.94 -18.56 9.57
N MET A 32 -20.27 -17.33 10.03
CA MET A 32 -20.20 -16.13 9.17
C MET A 32 -18.80 -15.86 8.65
N LEU A 33 -17.79 -15.88 9.52
CA LEU A 33 -16.43 -15.52 9.11
C LEU A 33 -15.84 -16.51 8.10
N PHE A 34 -16.13 -17.80 8.26
CA PHE A 34 -15.73 -18.82 7.29
C PHE A 34 -16.36 -18.54 5.92
N LEU A 35 -17.67 -18.29 5.87
CA LEU A 35 -18.39 -17.99 4.62
C LEU A 35 -17.86 -16.71 3.96
N VAL A 36 -17.64 -15.66 4.74
CA VAL A 36 -17.03 -14.40 4.26
C VAL A 36 -15.65 -14.64 3.67
N ASN A 37 -14.81 -15.45 4.33
CA ASN A 37 -13.48 -15.79 3.82
C ASN A 37 -13.52 -16.57 2.49
N GLN A 38 -14.51 -17.45 2.29
CA GLN A 38 -14.68 -18.11 0.99
C GLN A 38 -15.21 -17.14 -0.08
N LEU A 39 -16.15 -16.27 0.28
CA LEU A 39 -16.68 -15.24 -0.61
C LEU A 39 -15.58 -14.28 -1.05
N PHE A 40 -14.69 -13.85 -0.15
CA PHE A 40 -13.53 -13.03 -0.50
C PHE A 40 -12.61 -13.70 -1.51
N LYS A 41 -12.28 -15.00 -1.32
CA LYS A 41 -11.49 -15.75 -2.33
C LYS A 41 -12.11 -15.68 -3.72
N ILE A 42 -13.44 -15.81 -3.80
CA ILE A 42 -14.15 -15.75 -5.09
C ILE A 42 -14.15 -14.33 -5.64
N TYR A 43 -14.55 -13.34 -4.84
CA TYR A 43 -14.67 -11.94 -5.28
C TYR A 43 -13.35 -11.32 -5.71
N PHE A 44 -12.25 -11.64 -5.04
CA PHE A 44 -10.92 -11.24 -5.50
C PHE A 44 -10.52 -11.95 -6.81
N LYS A 45 -10.93 -13.21 -7.00
CA LYS A 45 -10.63 -13.96 -8.24
C LYS A 45 -11.42 -13.46 -9.45
N ILE A 46 -12.66 -12.98 -9.26
CA ILE A 46 -13.50 -12.42 -10.32
C ILE A 46 -13.45 -10.88 -10.40
N ASN A 47 -12.54 -10.25 -9.64
CA ASN A 47 -12.35 -8.80 -9.58
C ASN A 47 -13.62 -7.98 -9.22
N LYS A 48 -14.51 -8.52 -8.36
CA LYS A 48 -15.72 -7.84 -7.86
C LYS A 48 -15.54 -7.36 -6.40
N LEU A 49 -14.52 -6.53 -6.15
CA LEU A 49 -14.12 -6.12 -4.81
C LEU A 49 -15.17 -5.28 -4.05
N HIS A 50 -16.04 -4.57 -4.77
CA HIS A 50 -17.12 -3.78 -4.18
C HIS A 50 -18.09 -4.65 -3.35
N LEU A 51 -18.26 -5.93 -3.72
CA LEU A 51 -19.11 -6.89 -3.00
C LEU A 51 -18.56 -7.29 -1.63
N CYS A 52 -17.29 -6.99 -1.33
CA CYS A 52 -16.71 -7.26 -0.02
C CYS A 52 -17.22 -6.27 1.05
N LYS A 53 -17.60 -5.04 0.68
CA LYS A 53 -17.94 -3.97 1.65
C LYS A 53 -19.12 -4.32 2.58
N PRO A 54 -20.24 -4.90 2.09
CA PRO A 54 -21.33 -5.33 2.97
C PRO A 54 -20.91 -6.46 3.92
N LEU A 55 -20.06 -7.39 3.46
CA LEU A 55 -19.57 -8.50 4.27
C LEU A 55 -18.66 -8.03 5.41
N ILE A 56 -17.77 -7.08 5.11
CA ILE A 56 -16.89 -6.44 6.08
C ILE A 56 -17.74 -5.80 7.19
N ARG A 57 -18.71 -4.97 6.81
CA ARG A 57 -19.61 -4.31 7.77
C ARG A 57 -20.32 -5.28 8.70
N ALA A 58 -20.82 -6.39 8.16
CA ALA A 58 -21.54 -7.39 8.94
C ALA A 58 -20.64 -8.16 9.94
N ILE A 59 -19.37 -8.40 9.60
CA ILE A 59 -18.40 -8.99 10.51
C ILE A 59 -17.96 -7.98 11.57
N ASP A 60 -17.65 -6.74 11.18
CA ASP A 60 -17.18 -5.70 12.09
C ASP A 60 -18.26 -5.28 13.11
N SER A 61 -19.54 -5.38 12.73
CA SER A 61 -20.68 -5.16 13.63
C SER A 61 -21.04 -6.37 14.49
N SER A 62 -20.41 -7.53 14.29
CA SER A 62 -20.70 -8.74 15.05
C SER A 62 -19.98 -8.74 16.40
N ASN A 63 -20.69 -9.13 17.45
CA ASN A 63 -20.10 -9.30 18.79
C ASN A 63 -19.06 -10.44 18.85
N LEU A 64 -19.07 -11.36 17.89
CA LEU A 64 -18.16 -12.52 17.83
C LEU A 64 -16.82 -12.23 17.15
N LYS A 65 -16.57 -11.00 16.69
CA LYS A 65 -15.44 -10.67 15.80
C LYS A 65 -14.06 -11.05 16.36
N GLU A 66 -13.89 -11.00 17.68
CA GLU A 66 -12.64 -11.35 18.35
C GLU A 66 -12.55 -12.84 18.73
N ASP A 67 -13.70 -13.51 18.87
CA ASP A 67 -13.80 -14.90 19.34
C ASP A 67 -13.58 -15.94 18.24
N TYR A 68 -13.66 -15.53 16.96
CA TYR A 68 -13.30 -16.41 15.87
C TYR A 68 -11.85 -16.88 15.97
N SER A 69 -11.59 -18.11 15.50
CA SER A 69 -10.23 -18.65 15.50
C SER A 69 -9.23 -17.73 14.78
N THR A 70 -8.00 -17.69 15.29
CA THR A 70 -6.92 -16.87 14.73
C THR A 70 -6.72 -17.13 13.24
N ALA A 71 -6.87 -18.37 12.77
CA ALA A 71 -6.75 -18.72 11.36
C ALA A 71 -7.81 -18.04 10.47
N GLN A 72 -9.06 -17.95 10.95
CA GLN A 72 -10.13 -17.25 10.24
C GLN A 72 -9.89 -15.74 10.26
N ARG A 73 -9.49 -15.18 11.41
CA ARG A 73 -9.17 -13.75 11.56
C ARG A 73 -8.00 -13.32 10.67
N VAL A 74 -6.92 -14.12 10.59
CA VAL A 74 -5.79 -13.87 9.67
C VAL A 74 -6.24 -13.85 8.22
N THR A 75 -7.08 -14.79 7.80
CA THR A 75 -7.60 -14.84 6.41
C THR A 75 -8.47 -13.62 6.11
N TYR A 76 -9.35 -13.25 7.03
CA TYR A 76 -10.20 -12.07 6.91
C TYR A 76 -9.35 -10.81 6.79
N ARG A 77 -8.45 -10.59 7.75
CA ARG A 77 -7.58 -9.40 7.81
C ARG A 77 -6.68 -9.27 6.57
N TYR A 78 -6.19 -10.40 6.03
CA TYR A 78 -5.47 -10.42 4.75
C TYR A 78 -6.30 -9.84 3.59
N TYR A 79 -7.55 -10.26 3.41
CA TYR A 79 -8.39 -9.77 2.31
C TYR A 79 -8.86 -8.34 2.52
N VAL A 80 -9.26 -7.97 3.74
CA VAL A 80 -9.67 -6.59 4.06
C VAL A 80 -8.51 -5.62 3.86
N GLY A 81 -7.31 -5.97 4.31
CA GLY A 81 -6.12 -5.15 4.10
C GLY A 81 -5.74 -5.00 2.62
N ARG A 82 -5.87 -6.06 1.82
CA ARG A 82 -5.70 -5.96 0.35
C ARG A 82 -6.70 -5.04 -0.30
N LYS A 83 -7.97 -5.11 0.11
CA LYS A 83 -9.01 -4.20 -0.39
C LYS A 83 -8.69 -2.74 -0.03
N ALA A 84 -8.33 -2.48 1.23
CA ALA A 84 -7.93 -1.14 1.68
C ALA A 84 -6.73 -0.60 0.88
N MET A 85 -5.73 -1.44 0.58
CA MET A 85 -4.61 -1.08 -0.28
C MET A 85 -5.07 -0.65 -1.69
N PHE A 86 -6.01 -1.39 -2.30
CA PHE A 86 -6.57 -1.02 -3.62
C PHE A 86 -7.40 0.25 -3.58
N ASP A 87 -8.09 0.53 -2.47
CA ASP A 87 -8.80 1.78 -2.23
C ASP A 87 -7.84 2.95 -1.86
N SER A 88 -6.53 2.71 -1.86
CA SER A 88 -5.47 3.65 -1.42
C SER A 88 -5.58 4.11 0.04
N ASP A 89 -6.31 3.38 0.89
CA ASP A 89 -6.30 3.56 2.35
C ASP A 89 -5.12 2.78 2.95
N PHE A 90 -3.93 3.37 2.86
CA PHE A 90 -2.69 2.68 3.22
C PHE A 90 -2.53 2.48 4.73
N LYS A 91 -3.03 3.38 5.56
CA LYS A 91 -3.03 3.23 7.02
C LYS A 91 -3.87 2.04 7.45
N GLN A 92 -5.09 1.95 6.94
CA GLN A 92 -5.93 0.79 7.22
C GLN A 92 -5.30 -0.49 6.65
N ALA A 93 -4.82 -0.45 5.41
CA ALA A 93 -4.15 -1.61 4.80
C ALA A 93 -2.99 -2.13 5.65
N GLU A 94 -2.17 -1.23 6.20
CA GLU A 94 -1.04 -1.55 7.07
C GLU A 94 -1.50 -2.28 8.32
N GLU A 95 -2.50 -1.75 9.03
CA GLU A 95 -3.03 -2.34 10.28
C GLU A 95 -3.51 -3.78 10.03
N TYR A 96 -4.37 -3.94 9.02
CA TYR A 96 -4.96 -5.23 8.66
C TYR A 96 -3.92 -6.25 8.20
N LEU A 97 -2.97 -5.84 7.34
CA LEU A 97 -1.94 -6.74 6.81
C LEU A 97 -0.85 -7.06 7.85
N SER A 98 -0.51 -6.11 8.73
CA SER A 98 0.44 -6.35 9.83
C SER A 98 -0.15 -7.37 10.82
N PHE A 99 -1.41 -7.19 11.22
CA PHE A 99 -2.11 -8.17 12.05
C PHE A 99 -2.08 -9.55 11.41
N ALA A 100 -2.43 -9.66 10.12
CA ALA A 100 -2.43 -10.92 9.40
C ALA A 100 -1.03 -11.57 9.40
N PHE A 101 0.04 -10.80 9.20
CA PHE A 101 1.41 -11.32 9.16
C PHE A 101 1.90 -11.82 10.52
N GLU A 102 1.63 -11.05 11.58
CA GLU A 102 2.05 -11.32 12.95
C GLU A 102 1.34 -12.56 13.50
N HIS A 103 0.03 -12.67 13.28
CA HIS A 103 -0.80 -13.77 13.78
C HIS A 103 -0.83 -14.99 12.85
N CYS A 104 -0.22 -14.90 11.66
CA CYS A 104 -0.07 -16.05 10.79
C CYS A 104 0.89 -17.08 11.41
N HIS A 105 0.48 -18.35 11.40
CA HIS A 105 1.26 -19.42 11.98
C HIS A 105 2.69 -19.47 11.42
N ARG A 106 3.69 -19.60 12.31
CA ARG A 106 5.13 -19.55 11.97
C ARG A 106 5.57 -20.59 10.95
N LEU A 107 4.90 -21.75 10.87
CA LEU A 107 5.22 -22.78 9.88
C LEU A 107 4.56 -22.52 8.51
N SER A 108 3.57 -21.62 8.44
CA SER A 108 2.83 -21.30 7.21
C SER A 108 3.59 -20.28 6.36
N GLN A 109 4.82 -20.62 5.96
CA GLN A 109 5.73 -19.72 5.21
C GLN A 109 5.10 -19.18 3.93
N LYS A 110 4.34 -20.02 3.20
CA LYS A 110 3.60 -19.60 2.00
C LYS A 110 2.60 -18.49 2.29
N ASN A 111 1.85 -18.59 3.38
CA ASN A 111 0.86 -17.58 3.76
C ASN A 111 1.53 -16.28 4.22
N LYS A 112 2.60 -16.38 5.01
CA LYS A 112 3.41 -15.22 5.40
C LYS A 112 3.97 -14.48 4.19
N ARG A 113 4.50 -15.22 3.21
CA ARG A 113 4.96 -14.67 1.94
C ARG A 113 3.82 -14.00 1.16
N MET A 114 2.64 -14.63 1.09
CA MET A 114 1.47 -14.03 0.44
C MET A 114 1.03 -12.72 1.09
N ILE A 115 1.09 -12.62 2.41
CA ILE A 115 0.77 -11.38 3.13
C ILE A 115 1.81 -10.31 2.85
N LEU A 116 3.10 -10.65 2.90
CA LEU A 116 4.20 -9.71 2.66
C LEU A 116 4.18 -9.09 1.27
N ILE A 117 3.76 -9.80 0.24
CA ILE A 117 3.64 -9.25 -1.12
C ILE A 117 2.78 -7.97 -1.15
N TYR A 118 1.76 -7.89 -0.30
CA TYR A 118 0.88 -6.71 -0.20
C TYR A 118 1.30 -5.76 0.91
N LEU A 119 1.84 -6.28 2.02
CA LEU A 119 2.28 -5.45 3.14
C LEU A 119 3.51 -4.61 2.80
N LEU A 120 4.45 -5.14 2.00
CA LEU A 120 5.68 -4.45 1.64
C LEU A 120 5.43 -3.13 0.90
N PRO A 121 4.68 -3.08 -0.23
CA PRO A 121 4.35 -1.82 -0.89
C PRO A 121 3.69 -0.80 0.05
N VAL A 122 2.76 -1.26 0.91
CA VAL A 122 2.05 -0.40 1.86
C VAL A 122 3.02 0.21 2.87
N LYS A 123 3.87 -0.61 3.50
CA LYS A 123 4.90 -0.12 4.44
C LYS A 123 5.85 0.87 3.77
N MET A 124 6.28 0.59 2.54
CA MET A 124 7.15 1.49 1.78
C MET A 124 6.48 2.84 1.49
N LEU A 125 5.18 2.85 1.16
CA LEU A 125 4.40 4.08 0.98
C LEU A 125 4.31 4.89 2.28
N LEU A 126 4.18 4.21 3.42
CA LEU A 126 4.21 4.83 4.75
C LEU A 126 5.63 5.21 5.22
N GLY A 127 6.66 4.95 4.42
CA GLY A 127 8.06 5.31 4.71
C GLY A 127 8.86 4.26 5.47
N HIS A 128 8.35 3.04 5.60
CA HIS A 128 9.01 1.92 6.23
C HIS A 128 9.56 0.94 5.18
N MET A 129 10.88 0.93 5.02
CA MET A 129 11.58 0.11 4.04
C MET A 129 11.91 -1.28 4.61
N PRO A 130 11.73 -2.37 3.85
CA PRO A 130 12.09 -3.70 4.30
C PRO A 130 13.60 -3.92 4.37
N THR A 131 14.03 -4.78 5.28
CA THR A 131 15.43 -5.22 5.33
C THR A 131 15.70 -6.34 4.33
N ILE A 132 16.96 -6.46 3.89
CA ILE A 132 17.37 -7.51 2.95
C ILE A 132 17.19 -8.91 3.55
N GLU A 133 17.39 -9.08 4.86
CA GLU A 133 17.21 -10.35 5.57
C GLU A 133 15.75 -10.81 5.49
N LEU A 134 14.80 -9.89 5.66
CA LEU A 134 13.37 -10.18 5.53
C LEU A 134 13.04 -10.64 4.11
N LEU A 135 13.55 -9.94 3.09
CA LEU A 135 13.32 -10.27 1.69
C LEU A 135 13.91 -11.64 1.33
N LYS A 136 15.12 -11.96 1.80
CA LYS A 136 15.75 -13.29 1.62
C LYS A 136 14.91 -14.38 2.29
N LYS A 137 14.54 -14.18 3.56
CA LYS A 137 13.77 -15.14 4.37
C LYS A 137 12.48 -15.59 3.68
N TYR A 138 11.77 -14.66 3.04
CA TYR A 138 10.48 -14.96 2.38
C TYR A 138 10.55 -15.00 0.85
N HIS A 139 11.75 -14.97 0.27
CA HIS A 139 12.00 -15.10 -1.17
C HIS A 139 11.26 -14.01 -1.98
N LEU A 140 11.54 -12.76 -1.60
CA LEU A 140 10.96 -11.53 -2.12
C LEU A 140 12.06 -10.55 -2.58
N MET A 141 13.19 -11.06 -3.07
CA MET A 141 14.32 -10.24 -3.52
C MET A 141 13.99 -9.30 -4.69
N GLN A 142 12.88 -9.54 -5.40
CA GLN A 142 12.34 -8.63 -6.41
C GLN A 142 12.09 -7.21 -5.85
N PHE A 143 11.84 -7.08 -4.54
CA PHE A 143 11.64 -5.79 -3.88
C PHE A 143 12.95 -5.07 -3.49
N ALA A 144 14.10 -5.72 -3.60
CA ALA A 144 15.35 -5.17 -3.09
C ALA A 144 15.78 -3.90 -3.84
N GLU A 145 15.76 -3.94 -5.18
CA GLU A 145 16.12 -2.79 -6.01
C GLU A 145 15.09 -1.66 -5.89
N VAL A 146 13.80 -2.00 -5.81
CA VAL A 146 12.72 -1.02 -5.54
C VAL A 146 12.96 -0.32 -4.20
N THR A 147 13.29 -1.08 -3.15
CA THR A 147 13.55 -0.54 -1.80
C THR A 147 14.72 0.42 -1.79
N ARG A 148 15.82 0.05 -2.46
CA ARG A 148 17.00 0.89 -2.61
C ARG A 148 16.69 2.17 -3.39
N ALA A 149 16.01 2.04 -4.52
CA ALA A 149 15.64 3.15 -5.38
C ALA A 149 14.82 4.22 -4.64
N VAL A 150 13.77 3.80 -3.94
CA VAL A 150 12.91 4.73 -3.18
C VAL A 150 13.70 5.40 -2.05
N SER A 151 14.49 4.63 -1.29
CA SER A 151 15.29 5.16 -0.18
C SER A 151 16.31 6.20 -0.65
N GLU A 152 16.92 5.97 -1.82
CA GLU A 152 17.91 6.86 -2.42
C GLU A 152 17.28 7.99 -3.24
N GLY A 153 15.97 7.99 -3.50
CA GLY A 153 15.38 8.94 -4.46
C GLY A 153 15.92 8.74 -5.88
N ASN A 154 16.25 7.52 -6.26
CA ASN A 154 16.79 7.18 -7.57
C ASN A 154 15.65 6.73 -8.51
N LEU A 155 15.15 7.64 -9.34
CA LEU A 155 14.03 7.39 -10.25
C LEU A 155 14.40 6.43 -11.38
N LEU A 156 15.62 6.54 -11.91
CA LEU A 156 16.14 5.67 -12.96
C LEU A 156 16.14 4.21 -12.48
N LEU A 157 16.77 3.96 -11.33
CA LEU A 157 16.81 2.63 -10.73
C LEU A 157 15.42 2.09 -10.39
N LEU A 158 14.48 2.97 -9.98
CA LEU A 158 13.11 2.55 -9.71
C LEU A 158 12.44 2.03 -10.99
N ASN A 159 12.55 2.78 -12.09
CA ASN A 159 11.99 2.38 -13.38
C ASN A 159 12.61 1.06 -13.87
N GLU A 160 13.93 0.91 -13.79
CA GLU A 160 14.63 -0.33 -14.13
C GLU A 160 14.18 -1.51 -13.27
N ALA A 161 14.06 -1.33 -11.96
CA ALA A 161 13.63 -2.37 -11.03
C ALA A 161 12.19 -2.83 -11.29
N LEU A 162 11.30 -1.88 -11.59
CA LEU A 162 9.91 -2.18 -11.95
C LEU A 162 9.81 -2.91 -13.28
N ALA A 163 10.57 -2.49 -14.30
CA ALA A 163 10.60 -3.16 -15.60
C ALA A 163 11.18 -4.58 -15.51
N LYS A 164 12.32 -4.75 -14.83
CA LYS A 164 13.01 -6.04 -14.64
C LYS A 164 12.13 -7.10 -13.96
N HIS A 165 11.24 -6.69 -13.07
CA HIS A 165 10.37 -7.58 -12.31
C HIS A 165 8.88 -7.39 -12.62
N GLU A 166 8.55 -6.75 -13.74
CA GLU A 166 7.20 -6.36 -14.13
C GLU A 166 6.24 -7.56 -14.11
N THR A 167 6.60 -8.66 -14.76
CA THR A 167 5.77 -9.87 -14.82
C THR A 167 5.41 -10.40 -13.43
N PHE A 168 6.35 -10.34 -12.48
CA PHE A 168 6.11 -10.77 -11.10
C PHE A 168 5.12 -9.84 -10.38
N PHE A 169 5.30 -8.52 -10.51
CA PHE A 169 4.46 -7.52 -9.86
C PHE A 169 3.05 -7.44 -10.46
N ILE A 170 2.91 -7.58 -11.78
CA ILE A 170 1.60 -7.67 -12.47
C ILE A 170 0.87 -8.93 -12.04
N ARG A 171 1.53 -10.10 -12.04
CA ARG A 171 0.91 -11.36 -11.60
C ARG A 171 0.47 -11.31 -10.13
N CYS A 172 1.19 -10.58 -9.29
CA CYS A 172 0.80 -10.34 -7.89
C CYS A 172 -0.31 -9.28 -7.74
N GLY A 173 -0.61 -8.51 -8.79
CA GLY A 173 -1.60 -7.42 -8.75
C GLY A 173 -1.15 -6.19 -7.94
N ILE A 174 0.16 -5.94 -7.83
CA ILE A 174 0.73 -4.83 -7.04
C ILE A 174 1.50 -3.81 -7.86
N PHE A 175 1.66 -4.02 -9.17
CA PHE A 175 2.44 -3.12 -10.04
C PHE A 175 2.02 -1.66 -9.91
N LEU A 176 0.72 -1.37 -10.02
CA LEU A 176 0.18 0.00 -9.88
C LEU A 176 0.38 0.61 -8.48
N ILE A 177 0.46 -0.23 -7.44
CA ILE A 177 0.76 0.24 -6.08
C ILE A 177 2.24 0.60 -5.96
N LEU A 178 3.13 -0.18 -6.58
CA LEU A 178 4.55 0.13 -6.62
C LEU A 178 4.85 1.38 -7.47
N GLU A 179 4.12 1.61 -8.55
CA GLU A 179 4.21 2.84 -9.35
C GLU A 179 3.97 4.11 -8.51
N LYS A 180 3.06 4.06 -7.52
CA LYS A 180 2.84 5.18 -6.58
C LYS A 180 4.09 5.54 -5.76
N LEU A 181 5.06 4.63 -5.62
CA LEU A 181 6.32 4.94 -4.95
C LEU A 181 7.15 6.00 -5.70
N LYS A 182 6.88 6.25 -7.00
CA LYS A 182 7.53 7.34 -7.75
C LYS A 182 7.38 8.69 -7.05
N ILE A 183 6.22 8.97 -6.46
CA ILE A 183 5.96 10.22 -5.71
C ILE A 183 6.96 10.35 -4.55
N ILE A 184 7.18 9.28 -3.79
CA ILE A 184 8.11 9.26 -2.67
C ILE A 184 9.56 9.36 -3.15
N THR A 185 9.87 8.73 -4.27
CA THR A 185 11.20 8.79 -4.90
C THR A 185 11.52 10.21 -5.37
N TYR A 186 10.59 10.91 -6.03
CA TYR A 186 10.71 12.33 -6.36
C TYR A 186 10.96 13.18 -5.11
N ARG A 187 10.13 12.98 -4.07
CA ARG A 187 10.30 13.66 -2.78
C ARG A 187 11.70 13.45 -2.22
N ASN A 188 12.20 12.21 -2.24
CA ASN A 188 13.52 11.88 -1.68
C ASN A 188 14.67 12.45 -2.51
N LEU A 189 14.55 12.47 -3.84
CA LEU A 189 15.49 13.14 -4.74
C LEU A 189 15.57 14.63 -4.43
N PHE A 190 14.42 15.30 -4.34
CA PHE A 190 14.37 16.74 -4.07
C PHE A 190 14.82 17.08 -2.64
N LYS A 191 14.57 16.20 -1.69
CA LYS A 191 15.15 16.31 -0.34
C LYS A 191 16.68 16.27 -0.40
N LYS A 192 17.29 15.42 -1.24
CA LYS A 192 18.75 15.41 -1.42
C LYS A 192 19.26 16.72 -2.01
N VAL A 193 18.60 17.26 -3.04
CA VAL A 193 18.94 18.59 -3.59
C VAL A 193 18.92 19.65 -2.49
N TYR A 194 17.89 19.65 -1.64
CA TYR A 194 17.80 20.56 -0.51
C TYR A 194 18.96 20.42 0.49
N LEU A 195 19.29 19.18 0.88
CA LEU A 195 20.38 18.91 1.81
C LEU A 195 21.75 19.31 1.25
N LEU A 196 21.94 19.24 -0.07
CA LEU A 196 23.17 19.65 -0.74
C LEU A 196 23.31 21.17 -0.81
N LEU A 197 22.24 21.88 -1.20
CA LEU A 197 22.29 23.35 -1.38
C LEU A 197 22.23 24.13 -0.06
N LYS A 198 21.72 23.51 1.02
CA LYS A 198 21.68 24.09 2.38
C LYS A 198 21.03 25.49 2.44
N THR A 199 20.02 25.72 1.63
CA THR A 199 19.25 26.98 1.58
C THR A 199 17.76 26.69 1.54
N HIS A 200 16.96 27.63 2.06
CA HIS A 200 15.50 27.56 2.01
C HIS A 200 14.90 28.10 0.71
N GLN A 201 15.71 28.70 -0.17
CA GLN A 201 15.30 29.20 -1.47
C GLN A 201 16.08 28.46 -2.57
N LEU A 202 15.46 27.48 -3.20
CA LEU A 202 16.10 26.56 -4.13
C LEU A 202 15.74 26.92 -5.56
N SER A 203 16.74 27.12 -6.42
CA SER A 203 16.48 27.35 -7.85
C SER A 203 15.78 26.14 -8.47
N LEU A 204 14.80 26.39 -9.35
CA LEU A 204 14.15 25.32 -10.13
C LEU A 204 15.15 24.59 -11.04
N ASP A 205 16.20 25.27 -11.52
CA ASP A 205 17.28 24.66 -12.31
C ASP A 205 17.99 23.52 -11.58
N ALA A 206 18.14 23.63 -10.25
CA ALA A 206 18.80 22.58 -9.48
C ALA A 206 17.99 21.28 -9.48
N PHE A 207 16.65 21.39 -9.44
CA PHE A 207 15.77 20.24 -9.57
C PHE A 207 15.74 19.72 -11.01
N LEU A 208 15.75 20.60 -12.01
CA LEU A 208 15.85 20.22 -13.42
C LEU A 208 17.11 19.40 -13.69
N VAL A 209 18.27 19.84 -13.20
CA VAL A 209 19.54 19.10 -13.30
C VAL A 209 19.42 17.73 -12.63
N ALA A 210 18.82 17.66 -11.44
CA ALA A 210 18.63 16.40 -10.73
C ALA A 210 17.71 15.42 -11.50
N LEU A 211 16.65 15.92 -12.14
CA LEU A 211 15.75 15.10 -12.97
C LEU A 211 16.40 14.62 -14.26
N LYS A 212 17.16 15.49 -14.95
CA LYS A 212 17.95 15.11 -16.12
C LYS A 212 19.01 14.07 -15.78
N PHE A 213 19.65 14.19 -14.61
CA PHE A 213 20.60 13.19 -14.11
C PHE A 213 19.93 11.84 -13.86
N MET A 214 18.63 11.83 -13.53
CA MET A 214 17.81 10.63 -13.42
C MET A 214 17.21 10.15 -14.76
N GLN A 215 17.59 10.77 -15.89
CA GLN A 215 17.08 10.45 -17.22
C GLN A 215 15.55 10.52 -17.33
N VAL A 216 14.92 11.48 -16.63
CA VAL A 216 13.50 11.77 -16.86
C VAL A 216 13.35 12.40 -18.24
N GLU A 217 12.58 11.75 -19.12
CA GLU A 217 12.35 12.18 -20.50
C GLU A 217 11.57 13.51 -20.54
N ASP A 218 11.89 14.34 -21.53
CA ASP A 218 11.20 15.60 -21.85
C ASP A 218 10.99 16.56 -20.67
N VAL A 219 11.88 16.53 -19.68
CA VAL A 219 11.76 17.38 -18.50
C VAL A 219 12.27 18.80 -18.76
N ASP A 220 11.38 19.77 -18.54
CA ASP A 220 11.66 21.20 -18.53
C ASP A 220 11.28 21.83 -17.18
N ILE A 221 11.33 23.16 -17.11
CA ILE A 221 11.02 23.90 -15.88
C ILE A 221 9.53 23.81 -15.52
N ASP A 222 8.64 23.73 -16.50
CA ASP A 222 7.20 23.63 -16.27
C ASP A 222 6.86 22.27 -15.66
N GLU A 223 7.51 21.20 -16.13
CA GLU A 223 7.38 19.87 -15.54
C GLU A 223 7.95 19.81 -14.11
N VAL A 224 9.11 20.45 -13.86
CA VAL A 224 9.65 20.61 -12.50
C VAL A 224 8.65 21.29 -11.57
N GLN A 225 8.01 22.38 -12.04
CA GLN A 225 6.99 23.09 -11.27
C GLN A 225 5.78 22.19 -10.99
N CYS A 226 5.32 21.43 -11.99
CA CYS A 226 4.21 20.48 -11.85
C CYS A 226 4.50 19.44 -10.76
N ILE A 227 5.67 18.79 -10.81
CA ILE A 227 6.08 17.79 -9.81
C ILE A 227 6.16 18.42 -8.42
N LEU A 228 6.78 19.59 -8.29
CA LEU A 228 6.88 20.31 -7.02
C LEU A 228 5.52 20.71 -6.47
N ALA A 229 4.63 21.23 -7.31
CA ALA A 229 3.28 21.64 -6.94
C ALA A 229 2.48 20.43 -6.40
N ASN A 230 2.57 19.28 -7.08
CA ASN A 230 1.95 18.04 -6.63
C ASN A 230 2.52 17.57 -5.28
N LEU A 231 3.83 17.63 -5.09
CA LEU A 231 4.46 17.28 -3.81
C LEU A 231 4.08 18.23 -2.66
N ILE A 232 3.87 19.52 -2.96
CA ILE A 232 3.38 20.50 -1.98
C ILE A 232 1.92 20.23 -1.65
N TYR A 233 1.07 20.05 -2.66
CA TYR A 233 -0.36 19.76 -2.50
C TYR A 233 -0.60 18.50 -1.66
N MET A 234 0.18 17.45 -1.91
CA MET A 234 0.12 16.21 -1.13
C MET A 234 0.76 16.33 0.26
N GLY A 235 1.40 17.45 0.61
CA GLY A 235 2.04 17.66 1.92
C GLY A 235 3.40 17.00 2.09
N HIS A 236 3.98 16.43 1.01
CA HIS A 236 5.31 15.84 1.00
C HIS A 236 6.43 16.87 1.08
N ILE A 237 6.16 18.11 0.66
CA ILE A 237 7.01 19.29 0.79
C ILE A 237 6.21 20.41 1.44
N LYS A 238 6.77 21.06 2.46
CA LYS A 238 6.21 22.28 3.05
C LYS A 238 6.90 23.49 2.45
N GLY A 239 6.18 24.26 1.63
CA GLY A 239 6.73 25.42 0.94
C GLY A 239 5.78 25.97 -0.12
N TYR A 240 6.29 26.88 -0.95
CA TYR A 240 5.59 27.41 -2.11
C TYR A 240 6.57 27.64 -3.28
N ILE A 241 6.04 27.71 -4.50
CA ILE A 241 6.81 28.04 -5.69
C ILE A 241 6.70 29.54 -5.94
N SER A 242 7.84 30.23 -6.02
CA SER A 242 7.93 31.62 -6.48
C SER A 242 8.19 31.63 -7.98
N HIS A 243 7.12 31.80 -8.77
CA HIS A 243 7.21 31.81 -10.24
C HIS A 243 8.07 32.97 -10.75
N GLN A 244 7.93 34.17 -10.19
CA GLN A 244 8.73 35.33 -10.63
C GLN A 244 10.24 35.13 -10.45
N HIS A 245 10.64 34.43 -9.38
CA HIS A 245 12.05 34.20 -9.07
C HIS A 245 12.56 32.81 -9.48
N GLN A 246 11.72 31.98 -10.10
CA GLN A 246 12.04 30.60 -10.49
C GLN A 246 12.66 29.80 -9.33
N LYS A 247 12.00 29.84 -8.16
CA LYS A 247 12.48 29.19 -6.94
C LYS A 247 11.40 28.42 -6.19
N LEU A 248 11.77 27.31 -5.57
CA LEU A 248 11.04 26.71 -4.47
C LEU A 248 11.48 27.35 -3.15
N VAL A 249 10.53 27.89 -2.38
CA VAL A 249 10.78 28.40 -1.03
C VAL A 249 10.21 27.41 -0.02
N VAL A 250 11.08 26.71 0.71
CA VAL A 250 10.68 25.68 1.68
C VAL A 250 10.63 26.21 3.10
N SER A 251 9.79 25.57 3.93
CA SER A 251 9.67 25.85 5.37
C SER A 251 11.02 25.72 6.09
N LYS A 252 11.27 26.61 7.05
CA LYS A 252 12.41 26.48 7.96
C LYS A 252 12.26 25.29 8.92
N GLN A 253 11.02 24.91 9.22
CA GLN A 253 10.70 23.80 10.10
C GLN A 253 10.18 22.62 9.27
N ASN A 254 10.89 21.49 9.31
CA ASN A 254 10.50 20.25 8.66
C ASN A 254 10.04 20.44 7.18
N PRO A 255 10.89 20.99 6.30
CA PRO A 255 10.55 21.23 4.89
C PRO A 255 10.11 19.96 4.14
N PHE A 256 10.59 18.79 4.59
CA PHE A 256 10.20 17.47 4.09
C PHE A 256 9.70 16.62 5.27
N PRO A 257 8.39 16.64 5.59
CA PRO A 257 7.83 15.91 6.73
C PRO A 257 8.04 14.39 6.63
N PRO A 258 8.01 13.65 7.75
CA PRO A 258 8.02 12.19 7.73
C PRO A 258 6.82 11.62 6.95
N LEU A 259 7.04 10.56 6.15
CA LEU A 259 6.02 9.99 5.27
C LEU A 259 4.81 9.45 6.03
N SER A 260 5.02 8.89 7.23
CA SER A 260 3.96 8.43 8.13
C SER A 260 2.96 9.53 8.53
N THR A 261 3.34 10.81 8.43
CA THR A 261 2.46 11.95 8.74
C THR A 261 1.65 12.46 7.54
N VAL A 262 1.94 11.95 6.34
CA VAL A 262 1.42 12.49 5.07
C VAL A 262 0.51 11.50 4.34
N CYS A 263 0.75 10.20 4.50
CA CYS A 263 -0.03 9.13 3.89
C CYS A 263 -1.27 8.71 4.68
#